data_AF-A0A8H2JR12-F1
#
_entry.id   AF-A0A8H2JR12-F1
#
_cell.length_a   1.000
_cell.length_b   1.000
_cell.length_c   1.000
_cell.angle_alpha   90.00
_cell.angle_beta   90.00
_cell.angle_gamma   90.00
#
_symmetry.space_group_name_H-M   'P 1'
#
loop_
_entity.id
_entity.type
_entity.pdbx_description
1 polymer ?
#
loop_
_entity_poly.entity_id
_entity_poly.type
_entity_poly.pdbx_seq_one_letter_code
_entity_poly.pdbx_strand_id
1 'polypeptide(L)'
;MNIKVLKAALAGLVLSISGFANAGLIFVDSWHVGDGAKWGDQTQIAYSGQEAAAFLFGGNAEDYVISTISNVVDDINFKAWMDEYGLGMTSIPYAQDFKNGDFYISGVKSALILDNSCSDRYSNMNASCVDQYVNYAFIDDGINTVAVPEPTTAAILVLALMGLVSRTFKKR
;
A
#
# COMPACT_ATOMS: atom_id res chain seq x y z
N MET A 1 -25.02 10.19 41.82
CA MET A 1 -23.90 9.22 41.85
C MET A 1 -22.77 9.89 42.61
N ASN A 2 -22.01 9.16 43.44
CA ASN A 2 -20.88 9.78 44.16
C ASN A 2 -19.78 10.11 43.14
N ILE A 3 -19.16 11.30 43.24
CA ILE A 3 -18.22 11.82 42.24
C ILE A 3 -17.02 10.89 42.04
N LYS A 4 -16.68 10.10 43.06
CA LYS A 4 -15.62 9.07 43.03
C LYS A 4 -15.93 7.94 42.03
N VAL A 5 -17.19 7.53 41.92
CA VAL A 5 -17.63 6.47 40.99
C VAL A 5 -17.69 6.99 39.55
N LEU A 6 -18.07 8.25 39.36
CA LEU A 6 -18.07 8.88 38.04
C LEU A 6 -16.64 9.02 37.48
N LYS A 7 -15.69 9.41 38.32
CA LYS A 7 -14.27 9.51 37.94
C LYS A 7 -13.68 8.16 37.54
N ALA A 8 -14.02 7.08 38.27
CA ALA A 8 -13.57 5.73 37.93
C ALA A 8 -14.17 5.22 36.60
N ALA A 9 -15.46 5.49 36.37
CA ALA A 9 -16.12 5.12 35.11
C ALA A 9 -15.52 5.89 33.91
N LEU A 10 -15.23 7.19 34.09
CA LEU A 10 -14.59 8.00 33.05
C LEU A 10 -13.15 7.55 32.76
N ALA A 11 -12.38 7.20 33.79
CA ALA A 11 -11.03 6.66 33.61
C ALA A 11 -11.03 5.31 32.88
N GLY A 12 -11.99 4.43 33.19
CA GLY A 12 -12.19 3.17 32.47
C GLY A 12 -12.63 3.38 31.02
N LEU A 13 -13.45 4.39 30.75
CA LEU A 13 -13.90 4.76 29.41
C LEU A 13 -12.75 5.27 28.54
N VAL A 14 -11.89 6.13 29.07
CA VAL A 14 -10.73 6.66 28.33
C VAL A 14 -9.74 5.55 27.97
N LEU A 15 -9.59 4.54 28.83
CA LEU A 15 -8.76 3.37 28.56
C LEU A 15 -9.39 2.37 27.56
N SER A 16 -10.70 2.44 27.31
CA SER A 16 -11.37 1.52 26.37
C SER A 16 -11.39 2.02 24.93
N ILE A 17 -10.94 3.25 24.66
CA ILE A 17 -10.93 3.86 23.31
C ILE A 17 -9.55 3.74 22.63
N SER A 18 -8.60 3.04 23.24
CA SER A 18 -7.18 3.03 22.84
C SER A 18 -6.85 2.19 21.60
N GLY A 19 -7.84 1.80 20.80
CA GLY A 19 -7.61 0.94 19.64
C GLY A 19 -8.73 1.04 18.62
N PHE A 20 -8.74 2.14 17.86
CA PHE A 20 -9.29 2.04 16.51
C PHE A 20 -8.38 1.07 15.76
N ALA A 21 -8.90 -0.11 15.39
CA ALA A 21 -8.24 -0.96 14.42
C ALA A 21 -8.27 -0.19 13.09
N ASN A 22 -7.20 0.54 12.81
CA ASN A 22 -6.94 1.03 11.46
C ASN A 22 -6.65 -0.23 10.64
N ALA A 23 -7.49 -0.55 9.65
CA ALA A 23 -7.08 -1.43 8.57
C ALA A 23 -5.97 -0.67 7.82
N GLY A 24 -4.75 -0.81 8.33
CA GLY A 24 -3.59 -0.11 7.82
C GLY A 24 -3.13 -0.77 6.52
N LEU A 25 -2.55 0.03 5.62
CA LEU A 25 -1.86 -0.49 4.46
C LEU A 25 -0.84 -1.56 4.87
N ILE A 26 -0.86 -2.68 4.19
CA ILE A 26 0.05 -3.81 4.42
C ILE A 26 1.08 -3.84 3.31
N PHE A 27 2.34 -3.99 3.67
CA PHE A 27 3.41 -4.25 2.70
C PHE A 27 3.22 -5.62 2.05
N VAL A 28 3.16 -5.65 0.73
CA VAL A 28 3.00 -6.87 -0.06
C VAL A 28 4.37 -7.44 -0.40
N ASP A 29 5.12 -6.74 -1.25
CA ASP A 29 6.49 -7.05 -1.61
C ASP A 29 7.12 -5.85 -2.35
N SER A 30 8.34 -6.01 -2.84
CA SER A 30 9.07 -5.05 -3.65
C SER A 30 9.58 -5.66 -4.95
N TRP A 31 9.82 -4.82 -5.95
CA TRP A 31 10.41 -5.23 -7.21
C TRP A 31 11.38 -4.17 -7.74
N HIS A 32 12.38 -4.60 -8.49
CA HIS A 32 13.23 -3.71 -9.27
C HIS A 32 12.56 -3.46 -10.62
N VAL A 33 12.75 -2.28 -11.21
CA VAL A 33 12.23 -1.99 -12.55
C VAL A 33 12.64 -3.08 -13.56
N GLY A 34 13.86 -3.60 -13.44
CA GLY A 34 14.43 -4.65 -14.30
C GLY A 34 13.99 -6.08 -13.98
N ASP A 35 12.98 -6.28 -13.13
CA ASP A 35 12.34 -7.59 -12.95
C ASP A 35 11.40 -7.96 -14.12
N GLY A 36 11.13 -7.01 -15.02
CA GLY A 36 10.26 -7.21 -16.18
C GLY A 36 10.90 -7.91 -17.38
N ALA A 37 10.17 -7.92 -18.49
CA ALA A 37 10.65 -8.46 -19.76
C ALA A 37 11.89 -7.70 -20.27
N LYS A 38 12.79 -8.40 -20.95
CA LYS A 38 14.02 -7.81 -21.50
C LYS A 38 13.73 -6.91 -22.69
N TRP A 39 14.48 -5.81 -22.80
CA TRP A 39 14.45 -4.97 -23.97
C TRP A 39 14.83 -5.73 -25.24
N GLY A 40 13.97 -5.59 -26.26
CA GLY A 40 14.10 -6.27 -27.54
C GLY A 40 13.37 -7.62 -27.65
N ASP A 41 12.81 -8.14 -26.55
CA ASP A 41 11.91 -9.30 -26.62
C ASP A 41 10.56 -8.89 -27.22
N GLN A 42 9.84 -9.84 -27.85
CA GLN A 42 8.57 -9.53 -28.53
C GLN A 42 7.45 -9.21 -27.53
N THR A 43 6.69 -8.14 -27.84
CA THR A 43 5.56 -7.59 -27.05
C THR A 43 5.91 -7.14 -25.63
N GLN A 44 6.66 -6.05 -25.53
CA GLN A 44 6.92 -5.37 -24.26
C GLN A 44 5.75 -4.45 -23.91
N ILE A 45 5.00 -4.81 -22.88
CA ILE A 45 3.91 -3.98 -22.32
C ILE A 45 4.53 -2.94 -21.39
N ALA A 46 4.02 -1.72 -21.45
CA ALA A 46 4.37 -0.67 -20.51
C ALA A 46 3.39 -0.67 -19.33
N TYR A 47 3.93 -0.64 -18.12
CA TYR A 47 3.18 -0.68 -16.87
C TYR A 47 3.38 0.62 -16.09
N SER A 48 2.30 1.14 -15.48
CA SER A 48 2.43 2.03 -14.33
C SER A 48 2.98 1.26 -13.11
N GLY A 49 3.33 1.96 -12.03
CA GLY A 49 3.76 1.30 -10.79
C GLY A 49 2.67 0.40 -10.20
N GLN A 50 1.43 0.87 -10.22
CA GLN A 50 0.26 0.11 -9.75
C GLN A 50 -0.06 -1.09 -10.64
N GLU A 51 -0.01 -0.92 -11.97
CA GLU A 51 -0.25 -2.02 -12.90
C GLU A 51 0.86 -3.10 -12.80
N ALA A 52 2.11 -2.68 -12.60
CA ALA A 52 3.22 -3.59 -12.37
C ALA A 52 3.02 -4.41 -11.08
N ALA A 53 2.60 -3.77 -9.99
CA ALA A 53 2.29 -4.48 -8.75
C ALA A 53 1.15 -5.49 -8.93
N ALA A 54 0.05 -5.10 -9.59
CA ALA A 54 -1.05 -6.03 -9.88
C ALA A 54 -0.63 -7.19 -10.80
N PHE A 55 0.25 -6.95 -11.76
CA PHE A 55 0.78 -8.00 -12.62
C PHE A 55 1.65 -9.00 -11.86
N LEU A 56 2.50 -8.53 -10.94
CA LEU A 56 3.42 -9.37 -10.17
C LEU A 56 2.75 -10.10 -9.00
N PHE A 57 1.84 -9.42 -8.30
CA PHE A 57 1.29 -9.87 -7.02
C PHE A 57 -0.21 -10.24 -7.10
N GLY A 58 -0.86 -9.99 -8.25
CA GLY A 58 -2.29 -10.25 -8.48
C GLY A 58 -3.19 -9.11 -7.98
N GLY A 59 -4.50 -9.23 -8.18
CA GLY A 59 -5.47 -8.20 -7.78
C GLY A 59 -5.66 -7.09 -8.83
N ASN A 60 -6.26 -5.96 -8.44
CA ASN A 60 -6.44 -4.81 -9.33
C ASN A 60 -5.37 -3.75 -9.06
N ALA A 61 -4.96 -3.03 -10.10
CA ALA A 61 -3.96 -1.96 -9.99
C ALA A 61 -4.37 -0.87 -8.97
N GLU A 62 -5.66 -0.52 -8.93
CA GLU A 62 -6.20 0.51 -8.04
C GLU A 62 -6.10 0.16 -6.55
N ASP A 63 -5.95 -1.13 -6.22
CA ASP A 63 -5.82 -1.58 -4.83
C ASP A 63 -4.40 -1.32 -4.28
N TYR A 64 -3.42 -1.12 -5.17
CA TYR A 64 -2.02 -0.93 -4.78
C TYR A 64 -1.67 0.53 -4.52
N VAL A 65 -0.82 0.72 -3.53
CA VAL A 65 -0.13 1.98 -3.26
C VAL A 65 1.37 1.72 -3.30
N ILE A 66 2.12 2.58 -3.98
CA ILE A 66 3.55 2.37 -4.27
C ILE A 66 4.40 3.39 -3.52
N SER A 67 5.51 2.91 -2.95
CA SER A 67 6.62 3.73 -2.48
C SER A 67 7.89 3.45 -3.28
N THR A 68 8.76 4.46 -3.36
CA THR A 68 10.13 4.36 -3.89
C THR A 68 11.20 4.55 -2.82
N ILE A 69 10.78 4.64 -1.55
CA ILE A 69 11.68 4.93 -0.41
C ILE A 69 11.97 3.64 0.37
N SER A 70 10.95 2.99 0.91
CA SER A 70 11.09 1.79 1.74
C SER A 70 9.80 0.96 1.81
N ASN A 71 9.86 -0.16 2.52
CA ASN A 71 8.72 -1.01 2.86
C ASN A 71 7.97 -0.55 4.13
N VAL A 72 8.20 0.68 4.60
CA VAL A 72 7.53 1.28 5.77
C VAL A 72 6.34 2.13 5.30
N VAL A 73 5.18 1.96 5.93
CA VAL A 73 3.93 2.66 5.57
C VAL A 73 4.08 4.19 5.64
N ASP A 74 4.82 4.72 6.62
CA ASP A 74 5.04 6.16 6.78
C ASP A 74 5.90 6.77 5.65
N ASP A 75 6.65 5.93 4.92
CA ASP A 75 7.51 6.34 3.81
C ASP A 75 6.79 6.28 2.44
N ILE A 76 5.49 5.99 2.42
CA ILE A 76 4.71 5.95 1.18
C ILE A 76 4.67 7.34 0.54
N ASN A 77 5.18 7.44 -0.68
CA ASN A 77 5.28 8.69 -1.42
C ASN A 77 4.43 8.74 -2.70
N PHE A 78 3.65 7.69 -3.00
CA PHE A 78 2.77 7.57 -4.17
C PHE A 78 3.52 7.72 -5.50
N LYS A 79 4.75 7.20 -5.55
CA LYS A 79 5.62 7.30 -6.73
C LYS A 79 6.17 5.94 -7.13
N ALA A 80 6.59 5.83 -8.38
CA ALA A 80 7.26 4.67 -8.95
C ALA A 80 8.51 5.07 -9.76
N TRP A 81 9.58 4.29 -9.62
CA TRP A 81 10.72 4.29 -10.54
C TRP A 81 10.30 3.69 -11.87
N MET A 82 10.82 4.27 -12.96
CA MET A 82 10.48 3.85 -14.30
C MET A 82 11.71 3.88 -15.21
N ASP A 83 11.69 3.04 -16.23
CA ASP A 83 12.64 3.05 -17.35
C ASP A 83 12.03 3.78 -18.54
N GLU A 84 12.83 4.53 -19.31
CA GLU A 84 12.43 5.16 -20.56
C GLU A 84 13.11 4.49 -21.75
N TYR A 85 12.30 4.13 -22.75
CA TYR A 85 12.75 3.37 -23.92
C TYR A 85 14.03 3.95 -24.53
N GLY A 86 15.12 3.20 -24.43
CA GLY A 86 16.41 3.53 -25.04
C GLY A 86 17.06 4.84 -24.56
N LEU A 87 16.54 5.47 -23.51
CA LEU A 87 17.06 6.74 -22.96
C LEU A 87 17.60 6.60 -21.54
N GLY A 88 17.23 5.56 -20.81
CA GLY A 88 17.76 5.30 -19.47
C GLY A 88 16.69 5.23 -18.37
N MET A 89 17.18 4.89 -17.18
CA MET A 89 16.44 5.06 -15.93
C MET A 89 16.08 6.52 -15.70
N THR A 90 14.87 6.77 -15.20
CA THR A 90 14.48 8.11 -14.80
C THR A 90 15.23 8.51 -13.53
N SER A 91 15.80 9.72 -13.49
CA SER A 91 16.50 10.22 -12.30
C SER A 91 15.55 10.67 -11.19
N ILE A 92 14.26 10.80 -11.50
CA ILE A 92 13.19 11.19 -10.60
C ILE A 92 12.05 10.18 -10.77
N PRO A 93 11.45 9.67 -9.67
CA PRO A 93 10.32 8.77 -9.78
C PRO A 93 9.04 9.54 -10.13
N TYR A 94 8.17 8.90 -10.91
CA TYR A 94 6.91 9.44 -11.41
C TYR A 94 5.76 9.10 -10.48
N ALA A 95 4.57 9.68 -10.71
CA ALA A 95 3.37 9.25 -10.00
C ALA A 95 3.13 7.75 -10.22
N GLN A 96 2.69 7.03 -9.17
CA GLN A 96 2.51 5.56 -9.21
C GLN A 96 1.54 5.07 -10.30
N ASP A 97 0.63 5.93 -10.74
CA ASP A 97 -0.39 5.71 -11.76
C ASP A 97 0.02 6.27 -13.14
N PHE A 98 1.21 6.86 -13.25
CA PHE A 98 1.69 7.42 -14.51
C PHE A 98 1.80 6.34 -15.58
N LYS A 99 1.17 6.60 -16.72
CA LYS A 99 1.27 5.78 -17.93
C LYS A 99 1.15 6.68 -19.15
N ASN A 100 2.07 6.53 -20.10
CA ASN A 100 2.10 7.32 -21.34
C ASN A 100 2.11 6.46 -22.62
N GLY A 101 1.79 5.18 -22.50
CA GLY A 101 1.62 4.24 -23.60
C GLY A 101 1.34 2.83 -23.08
N ASP A 102 0.79 1.99 -23.94
CA ASP A 102 0.51 0.58 -23.61
C ASP A 102 1.69 -0.35 -23.93
N PHE A 103 2.54 0.06 -24.87
CA PHE A 103 3.70 -0.69 -25.30
C PHE A 103 4.97 0.09 -25.02
N TYR A 104 6.02 -0.60 -24.61
CA TYR A 104 7.32 -0.01 -24.34
C TYR A 104 8.04 0.31 -25.66
N ILE A 105 7.74 1.49 -26.19
CA ILE A 105 8.29 2.04 -27.44
C ILE A 105 8.89 3.43 -27.20
N SER A 106 9.50 4.03 -28.22
CA SER A 106 10.14 5.35 -28.13
C SER A 106 9.29 6.39 -27.40
N GLY A 107 9.83 6.95 -26.32
CA GLY A 107 9.19 7.97 -25.48
C GLY A 107 8.25 7.42 -24.40
N VAL A 108 7.99 6.11 -24.37
CA VAL A 108 7.18 5.46 -23.34
C VAL A 108 8.06 5.05 -22.16
N LYS A 109 7.45 5.12 -20.97
CA LYS A 109 8.07 4.72 -19.71
C LYS A 109 7.35 3.51 -19.12
N SER A 110 8.08 2.65 -18.41
CA SER A 110 7.50 1.49 -17.73
C SER A 110 8.14 1.29 -16.35
N ALA A 111 7.32 0.94 -15.36
CA ALA A 111 7.79 0.56 -14.02
C ALA A 111 8.25 -0.92 -13.94
N LEU A 112 8.14 -1.66 -15.03
CA LEU A 112 8.50 -3.08 -15.11
C LEU A 112 9.05 -3.42 -16.50
N ILE A 113 10.35 -3.23 -16.69
CA ILE A 113 11.09 -3.63 -17.87
C ILE A 113 12.60 -3.71 -17.60
N LEU A 114 13.26 -4.72 -18.16
CA LEU A 114 14.72 -4.85 -18.14
C LEU A 114 15.31 -4.15 -19.38
N ASP A 115 15.51 -2.84 -19.28
CA ASP A 115 16.22 -2.04 -20.29
C ASP A 115 17.53 -1.44 -19.72
N ASN A 116 17.44 -0.46 -18.83
CA ASN A 116 18.58 0.27 -18.28
C ASN A 116 18.81 -0.02 -16.79
N SER A 117 17.89 -0.73 -16.15
CA SER A 117 18.02 -1.29 -14.80
C SER A 117 18.59 -2.70 -14.84
N CYS A 118 19.07 -3.21 -13.71
CA CYS A 118 19.49 -4.60 -13.50
C CYS A 118 20.44 -5.15 -14.59
N SER A 119 21.48 -4.41 -14.96
CA SER A 119 22.38 -4.75 -16.08
C SER A 119 22.97 -6.17 -16.00
N ASP A 120 23.19 -6.70 -14.80
CA ASP A 120 23.63 -8.09 -14.56
C ASP A 120 22.69 -9.13 -15.20
N ARG A 121 21.40 -8.81 -15.30
CA ARG A 121 20.36 -9.71 -15.84
C ARG A 121 20.30 -9.78 -17.35
N TYR A 122 20.98 -8.89 -18.07
CA TYR A 122 21.03 -8.95 -19.53
C TYR A 122 21.70 -10.22 -20.05
N SER A 123 22.70 -10.71 -19.30
CA SER A 123 23.47 -11.91 -19.64
C SER A 123 22.97 -13.16 -18.91
N ASN A 124 22.29 -12.99 -17.77
CA ASN A 124 21.76 -14.06 -16.95
C ASN A 124 20.48 -13.60 -16.24
N MET A 125 19.31 -13.99 -16.75
CA MET A 125 18.02 -13.61 -16.18
C MET A 125 17.83 -14.02 -14.71
N ASN A 126 18.59 -15.02 -14.24
CA ASN A 126 18.55 -15.50 -12.86
C ASN A 126 19.52 -14.77 -11.93
N ALA A 127 20.28 -13.78 -12.43
CA ALA A 127 21.16 -12.99 -11.60
C ALA A 127 20.35 -12.11 -10.62
N SER A 128 20.86 -11.91 -9.41
CA SER A 128 20.26 -10.93 -8.50
C SER A 128 20.41 -9.53 -9.09
N CYS A 129 19.33 -8.75 -9.09
CA CYS A 129 19.44 -7.33 -9.36
C CYS A 129 19.97 -6.63 -8.10
N VAL A 130 20.81 -5.61 -8.27
CA VAL A 130 21.49 -4.89 -7.19
C VAL A 130 21.48 -3.37 -7.41
N ASP A 131 20.52 -2.86 -8.19
CA ASP A 131 20.35 -1.42 -8.38
C ASP A 131 19.43 -0.79 -7.31
N GLN A 132 19.32 0.54 -7.35
CA GLN A 132 18.53 1.32 -6.39
C GLN A 132 17.09 1.57 -6.85
N TYR A 133 16.68 1.07 -8.02
CA TYR A 133 15.40 1.40 -8.66
C TYR A 133 14.32 0.40 -8.21
N VAL A 134 14.08 0.40 -6.90
CA VAL A 134 13.16 -0.50 -6.22
C VAL A 134 11.84 0.20 -5.92
N ASN A 135 10.74 -0.44 -6.31
CA ASN A 135 9.39 -0.05 -5.97
C ASN A 135 8.85 -0.99 -4.89
N TYR A 136 8.14 -0.45 -3.91
CA TYR A 136 7.54 -1.18 -2.79
C TYR A 136 6.02 -1.10 -2.91
N ALA A 137 5.35 -2.24 -2.98
CA ALA A 137 3.89 -2.34 -3.08
C ALA A 137 3.27 -2.50 -1.70
N PHE A 138 2.21 -1.74 -1.47
CA PHE A 138 1.32 -1.84 -0.33
C PHE A 138 -0.11 -2.03 -0.82
N ILE A 139 -0.94 -2.68 -0.03
CA ILE A 139 -2.36 -2.88 -0.32
C ILE A 139 -3.19 -2.55 0.92
N ASP A 140 -4.38 -2.01 0.71
CA ASP A 140 -5.40 -1.96 1.76
C ASP A 140 -5.99 -3.37 1.92
N ASP A 141 -5.99 -3.93 3.14
CA ASP A 141 -6.26 -5.36 3.43
C ASP A 141 -7.72 -5.80 3.22
N GLY A 142 -8.46 -5.12 2.35
CA GLY A 142 -9.81 -5.52 1.92
C GLY A 142 -9.84 -6.76 1.01
N ILE A 143 -8.70 -7.28 0.57
CA ILE A 143 -8.63 -8.41 -0.38
C ILE A 143 -8.56 -9.79 0.29
N ASN A 144 -8.20 -9.90 1.58
CA ASN A 144 -8.19 -11.20 2.28
C ASN A 144 -8.62 -11.21 3.74
N THR A 145 -9.10 -10.10 4.32
CA THR A 145 -9.71 -10.16 5.65
C THR A 145 -11.23 -10.15 5.56
N VAL A 146 -11.83 -11.21 6.11
CA VAL A 146 -13.22 -11.23 6.56
C VAL A 146 -13.56 -9.85 7.09
N ALA A 147 -14.53 -9.15 6.48
CA ALA A 147 -14.97 -7.82 6.86
C ALA A 147 -14.90 -7.68 8.37
N VAL A 148 -13.85 -7.01 8.87
CA VAL A 148 -13.59 -6.94 10.31
C VAL A 148 -14.79 -6.19 10.84
N PRO A 149 -15.69 -6.85 11.60
CA PRO A 149 -16.89 -6.17 12.08
C PRO A 149 -16.42 -4.96 12.84
N GLU A 150 -16.99 -3.78 12.54
CA GLU A 150 -16.66 -2.54 13.23
C GLU A 150 -16.50 -2.86 14.71
N PRO A 151 -15.37 -2.46 15.33
CA PRO A 151 -14.98 -3.00 16.62
C PRO A 151 -16.16 -2.87 17.57
N THR A 152 -16.62 -4.00 18.12
CA THR A 152 -17.75 -4.08 19.06
C THR A 152 -17.65 -3.08 20.20
N THR A 153 -16.47 -2.49 20.43
CA THR A 153 -16.21 -1.24 21.13
C THR A 153 -17.25 -0.15 20.88
N ALA A 154 -17.66 0.13 19.64
CA ALA A 154 -18.68 1.13 19.33
C ALA A 154 -20.07 0.72 19.88
N ALA A 155 -20.46 -0.55 19.67
CA ALA A 155 -21.70 -1.09 20.21
C ALA A 155 -21.70 -1.16 21.75
N ILE A 156 -20.58 -1.55 22.35
CA ILE A 156 -20.38 -1.60 23.81
C ILE A 156 -20.38 -0.19 24.40
N LEU A 157 -19.77 0.79 23.73
CA LEU A 157 -19.80 2.20 24.11
C LEU A 157 -21.23 2.73 24.12
N VAL A 158 -21.98 2.47 23.05
CA VAL A 158 -23.38 2.87 22.92
C VAL A 158 -24.24 2.21 24.00
N LEU A 159 -24.06 0.91 24.26
CA LEU A 159 -24.75 0.19 25.33
C LEU A 159 -24.36 0.69 26.74
N ALA A 160 -23.08 1.02 26.95
CA ALA A 160 -22.59 1.56 28.21
C ALA A 160 -23.15 2.96 28.49
N LEU A 161 -23.20 3.82 27.48
CA LEU A 161 -23.83 5.15 27.56
C LEU A 161 -25.34 5.03 27.81
N MET A 162 -26.03 4.12 27.11
CA MET A 162 -27.44 3.82 27.36
C MET A 162 -27.67 3.34 28.79
N GLY A 163 -26.88 2.38 29.29
CA GLY A 163 -26.99 1.89 30.67
C GLY A 163 -26.70 2.98 31.72
N LEU A 164 -25.77 3.89 31.43
CA LEU A 164 -25.46 5.03 32.29
C LEU A 164 -26.63 6.04 32.34
N VAL A 165 -27.23 6.32 31.19
CA VAL A 165 -28.42 7.18 31.05
C VAL A 165 -29.64 6.55 31.71
N SER A 166 -29.88 5.24 31.55
CA SER A 166 -31.01 4.55 32.19
C SER A 166 -31.00 4.65 33.73
N ARG A 167 -29.82 4.80 34.35
CA ARG A 167 -29.69 4.94 35.81
C ARG A 167 -30.13 6.31 36.33
N THR A 168 -30.18 7.35 35.51
CA THR A 168 -30.66 8.67 35.91
C THR A 168 -32.18 8.73 35.98
N PHE A 169 -32.89 7.89 35.23
CA PHE A 169 -34.36 7.85 35.18
C PHE A 169 -35.02 7.04 36.31
N LYS A 170 -34.29 6.17 37.02
CA LYS A 170 -34.84 5.36 38.14
C LYS A 170 -34.88 6.09 39.50
N LYS A 171 -34.61 7.41 39.53
CA LYS A 171 -34.81 8.25 40.71
C LYS A 171 -36.05 9.14 40.53
N ARG A 172 -37.19 8.50 40.36
CA ARG A 172 -38.52 9.00 40.73
C ARG A 172 -39.29 7.84 41.35
#